data_AF-A0A5J4NYV3-F1
#
_entry.id   AF-A0A5J4NYV3-F1
#
_cell.length_a   1.000
_cell.length_b   1.000
_cell.length_c   1.000
_cell.angle_alpha   90.00
_cell.angle_beta   90.00
_cell.angle_gamma   90.00
#
_symmetry.space_group_name_H-M   'P 1'
#
loop_
_entity.id
_entity.type
_entity.pdbx_description
1 polymer ?
#
loop_
_entity_poly.entity_id
_entity_poly.type
_entity_poly.pdbx_seq_one_letter_code
_entity_poly.pdbx_strand_id
1 'polypeptide(L)'
;MQHNKTGRDFSFSQRAEELARKLIKSNPGDMDRWLSLIKVRFRAGRLAAAREAQRNGACILRAVHLPRFLISSARLEFEFGDADRAISLFREQLLAHPKQRVIYEEFIKLLLLAGKSNEAK
;
A
#
# COMPACT_ATOMS: atom_id res chain seq x y z
N MET A 1 -3.24 -34.31 -8.24
CA MET A 1 -2.62 -34.00 -6.95
C MET A 1 -2.68 -32.50 -6.71
N GLN A 2 -3.76 -32.02 -6.11
CA GLN A 2 -3.90 -30.62 -5.66
C GLN A 2 -4.26 -30.64 -4.17
N HIS A 3 -3.97 -29.55 -3.47
CA HIS A 3 -4.12 -29.32 -2.02
C HIS A 3 -2.90 -29.62 -1.13
N ASN A 4 -1.91 -28.71 -1.13
CA ASN A 4 -1.20 -28.33 0.11
C ASN A 4 -0.44 -26.98 0.05
N LYS A 5 -0.91 -26.00 -0.75
CA LYS A 5 -0.29 -24.64 -0.79
C LYS A 5 -0.93 -23.68 0.21
N THR A 6 -2.25 -23.75 0.37
CA THR A 6 -3.05 -22.82 1.20
C THR A 6 -2.70 -22.83 2.69
N GLY A 7 -2.42 -24.00 3.29
CA GLY A 7 -2.08 -24.08 4.72
C GLY A 7 -0.69 -23.51 5.07
N ARG A 8 0.26 -23.63 4.14
CA ARG A 8 1.65 -23.19 4.35
C ARG A 8 1.79 -21.67 4.17
N ASP A 9 1.12 -21.12 3.15
CA ASP A 9 1.09 -19.68 2.88
C ASP A 9 0.35 -18.90 3.98
N PHE A 10 -0.70 -19.49 4.55
CA PHE A 10 -1.43 -18.91 5.68
C PHE A 10 -0.57 -18.82 6.94
N SER A 11 0.13 -19.91 7.31
CA SER A 11 1.02 -19.94 8.48
C SER A 11 2.21 -18.97 8.32
N PHE A 12 2.76 -18.87 7.11
CA PHE A 12 3.83 -17.92 6.80
C PHE A 12 3.36 -16.47 6.90
N SER A 13 2.19 -16.15 6.36
CA SER A 13 1.61 -14.80 6.41
C SER A 13 1.29 -14.36 7.84
N GLN A 14 0.84 -15.28 8.70
CA GLN A 14 0.60 -14.98 10.12
C GLN A 14 1.90 -14.64 10.86
N ARG A 15 2.96 -15.44 10.70
CA ARG A 15 4.26 -15.18 11.33
C ARG A 15 4.88 -13.87 10.82
N ALA A 16 4.78 -13.61 9.52
CA ALA A 16 5.25 -12.36 8.91
C ALA A 16 4.47 -11.14 9.44
N GLU A 17 3.15 -11.28 9.62
CA GLU A 17 2.32 -10.22 10.20
C GLU A 17 2.71 -9.93 11.66
N GLU A 18 2.87 -10.97 12.48
CA GLU A 18 3.31 -10.81 13.87
C GLU A 18 4.67 -10.12 13.97
N LEU A 19 5.62 -10.50 13.12
CA LEU A 19 6.93 -9.87 13.08
C LEU A 19 6.83 -8.40 12.68
N ALA A 20 6.06 -8.09 11.63
CA ALA A 20 5.83 -6.71 11.21
C ALA A 20 5.18 -5.86 12.32
N ARG A 21 4.22 -6.42 13.07
CA ARG A 21 3.60 -5.73 14.22
C ARG A 21 4.60 -5.50 15.35
N LYS A 22 5.48 -6.46 15.66
CA LYS A 22 6.55 -6.27 16.66
C LYS A 22 7.54 -5.18 16.25
N LEU A 23 7.87 -5.12 14.97
CA LEU A 23 8.73 -4.07 14.41
C LEU A 23 8.06 -2.69 14.50
N ILE A 24 6.78 -2.57 14.14
CA ILE A 24 6.05 -1.30 14.28
C ILE A 24 5.99 -0.86 15.74
N LYS A 25 5.74 -1.77 16.69
CA LYS A 25 5.73 -1.43 18.13
C LYS A 25 7.06 -0.85 18.62
N SER A 26 8.18 -1.32 18.07
CA SER A 26 9.52 -0.86 18.48
C SER A 26 9.97 0.41 17.77
N ASN A 27 9.52 0.66 16.54
CA ASN A 27 9.70 1.95 15.88
C ASN A 27 8.50 2.26 14.98
N PRO A 28 7.48 2.95 15.51
CA PRO A 28 6.26 3.22 14.76
C PRO A 28 6.43 4.35 13.74
N GLY A 29 7.53 5.11 13.79
CA GLY A 29 7.83 6.18 12.83
C GLY A 29 8.49 5.71 11.53
N ASP A 30 8.76 4.40 11.40
CA ASP A 30 9.44 3.82 10.25
C ASP A 30 8.42 3.38 9.19
N MET A 31 8.44 4.08 8.05
CA MET A 31 7.55 3.86 6.92
C MET A 31 7.63 2.44 6.36
N ASP A 32 8.83 1.87 6.27
CA ASP A 32 9.04 0.57 5.62
C ASP A 32 8.41 -0.58 6.41
N ARG A 33 8.30 -0.42 7.75
CA ARG A 33 7.62 -1.38 8.62
C ARG A 33 6.11 -1.40 8.38
N TRP A 34 5.52 -0.22 8.20
CA TRP A 34 4.10 -0.10 7.84
C TRP A 34 3.81 -0.69 6.46
N LEU A 35 4.62 -0.36 5.45
CA LEU A 35 4.47 -0.92 4.10
C LEU A 35 4.61 -2.45 4.09
N SER A 36 5.54 -2.99 4.89
CA SER A 36 5.71 -4.43 5.06
C SER A 36 4.46 -5.09 5.64
N LEU A 37 3.87 -4.50 6.70
CA LEU A 37 2.62 -4.99 7.29
C LEU A 37 1.47 -4.99 6.28
N ILE A 38 1.32 -3.89 5.53
CA ILE A 38 0.28 -3.74 4.51
C ILE A 38 0.44 -4.83 3.44
N LYS A 39 1.65 -5.02 2.92
CA LYS A 39 1.95 -6.03 1.89
C LYS A 39 1.66 -7.45 2.35
N VAL A 40 2.03 -7.80 3.59
CA VAL A 40 1.72 -9.13 4.16
C VAL A 40 0.22 -9.33 4.27
N ARG A 41 -0.53 -8.31 4.72
CA ARG A 41 -1.99 -8.39 4.85
C ARG A 41 -2.69 -8.52 3.49
N PHE A 42 -2.20 -7.83 2.47
CA PHE A 42 -2.68 -8.02 1.09
C PHE A 42 -2.42 -9.44 0.58
N ARG A 43 -1.21 -9.98 0.77
CA ARG A 43 -0.89 -11.37 0.42
C ARG A 43 -1.78 -12.39 1.12
N ALA A 44 -2.18 -12.09 2.35
CA ALA A 44 -3.09 -12.93 3.13
C ALA A 44 -4.57 -12.75 2.74
N GLY A 45 -4.91 -11.92 1.74
CA GLY A 45 -6.28 -11.60 1.35
C GLY A 45 -7.04 -10.72 2.36
N ARG A 46 -6.36 -10.18 3.38
CA ARG A 46 -6.96 -9.39 4.46
C ARG A 46 -7.04 -7.90 4.08
N LEU A 47 -7.80 -7.59 3.04
CA LEU A 47 -7.88 -6.23 2.47
C LEU A 47 -8.28 -5.18 3.51
N ALA A 48 -9.28 -5.48 4.34
CA ALA A 48 -9.74 -4.55 5.39
C ALA A 48 -8.62 -4.22 6.39
N ALA A 49 -7.88 -5.23 6.85
CA ALA A 49 -6.76 -5.04 7.76
C ALA A 49 -5.58 -4.33 7.09
N ALA A 50 -5.32 -4.58 5.81
CA ALA A 50 -4.28 -3.87 5.06
C ALA A 50 -4.60 -2.36 5.01
N ARG A 51 -5.86 -2.02 4.72
CA ARG A 51 -6.35 -0.63 4.65
C ARG A 51 -6.39 0.04 6.02
N GLU A 52 -6.65 -0.72 7.08
CA GLU A 52 -6.50 -0.22 8.45
C GLU A 52 -5.02 0.14 8.74
N ALA A 53 -4.07 -0.72 8.35
CA ALA A 53 -2.65 -0.44 8.51
C ALA A 53 -2.18 0.79 7.72
N GLN A 54 -2.73 1.02 6.52
CA GLN A 54 -2.49 2.25 5.75
C GLN A 54 -2.92 3.49 6.54
N ARG A 55 -4.14 3.50 7.09
CA ARG A 55 -4.66 4.63 7.88
C ARG A 55 -3.82 4.86 9.13
N ASN A 56 -3.52 3.80 9.88
CA ASN A 56 -2.72 3.89 11.10
C ASN A 56 -1.31 4.40 10.80
N GLY A 57 -0.66 3.90 9.75
CA GLY A 57 0.65 4.40 9.31
C GLY A 57 0.60 5.88 8.93
N ALA A 58 -0.41 6.30 8.17
CA ALA A 58 -0.57 7.70 7.77
C ALA A 58 -0.76 8.65 8.97
N CYS A 59 -1.43 8.21 10.04
CA CYS A 59 -1.62 9.01 11.26
C CYS A 59 -0.35 9.12 12.11
N ILE A 60 0.53 8.13 12.06
CA ILE A 60 1.71 8.04 12.93
C ILE A 60 2.97 8.61 12.27
N LEU A 61 3.11 8.43 10.95
CA LEU A 61 4.29 8.86 10.21
C LEU A 61 4.39 10.39 10.19
N ARG A 62 5.62 10.88 10.25
CA ARG A 62 5.91 12.31 10.11
C ARG A 62 5.49 12.80 8.72
N ALA A 63 5.04 14.04 8.63
CA ALA A 63 4.59 14.67 7.38
C ALA A 63 5.60 14.57 6.23
N VAL A 64 6.91 14.56 6.53
CA VAL A 64 7.98 14.39 5.53
C VAL A 64 7.95 13.02 4.83
N HIS A 65 7.47 11.96 5.49
CA HIS A 65 7.37 10.62 4.93
C HIS A 65 5.99 10.33 4.35
N LEU A 66 4.97 11.13 4.70
CA LEU A 66 3.58 10.87 4.36
C LEU A 66 3.33 10.79 2.85
N PRO A 67 3.81 11.72 1.99
CA PRO A 67 3.58 11.62 0.54
C PRO A 67 4.13 10.32 -0.06
N ARG A 68 5.38 9.98 0.27
CA ARG A 68 6.02 8.75 -0.22
C ARG A 68 5.29 7.49 0.27
N PHE A 69 4.84 7.50 1.52
CA PHE A 69 4.06 6.41 2.10
C PHE A 69 2.72 6.21 1.41
N LEU A 70 1.99 7.30 1.13
CA LEU A 70 0.69 7.27 0.49
C LEU A 70 0.79 6.80 -0.98
N ILE A 71 1.80 7.28 -1.72
CA ILE A 71 2.11 6.78 -3.08
C ILE A 71 2.40 5.28 -3.05
N SER A 72 3.25 4.84 -2.12
CA SER A 72 3.62 3.42 -1.99
C SER A 72 2.42 2.55 -1.61
N SER A 73 1.54 3.06 -0.74
CA SER A 73 0.31 2.38 -0.35
C SER A 73 -0.67 2.25 -1.52
N ALA A 74 -0.81 3.29 -2.36
CA ALA A 74 -1.65 3.24 -3.55
C ALA A 74 -1.10 2.25 -4.60
N ARG A 75 0.23 2.21 -4.78
CA ARG A 75 0.88 1.21 -5.65
C ARG A 75 0.60 -0.22 -5.16
N LEU A 76 0.61 -0.47 -3.85
CA LEU A 76 0.25 -1.79 -3.31
C LEU A 76 -1.20 -2.16 -3.64
N GLU A 77 -2.15 -1.23 -3.55
CA GLU A 77 -3.55 -1.52 -3.96
C GLU A 77 -3.60 -1.95 -5.44
N PHE A 78 -2.85 -1.28 -6.32
CA PHE A 78 -2.75 -1.67 -7.73
C PHE A 78 -2.10 -3.06 -7.91
N GLU A 79 -0.97 -3.32 -7.24
CA GLU A 79 -0.25 -4.61 -7.33
C GLU A 79 -1.12 -5.81 -6.89
N PHE A 80 -2.04 -5.60 -5.95
CA PHE A 80 -2.93 -6.64 -5.44
C PHE A 80 -4.32 -6.66 -6.10
N GLY A 81 -4.50 -5.90 -7.18
CA GLY A 81 -5.66 -6.00 -8.09
C GLY A 81 -6.74 -4.94 -7.90
N ASP A 82 -6.58 -3.99 -6.97
CA ASP A 82 -7.53 -2.91 -6.71
C ASP A 82 -7.15 -1.61 -7.47
N ALA A 83 -7.10 -1.68 -8.80
CA ALA A 83 -6.62 -0.57 -9.65
C ALA A 83 -7.44 0.72 -9.50
N ASP A 84 -8.78 0.63 -9.45
CA ASP A 84 -9.64 1.81 -9.30
C ASP A 84 -9.44 2.51 -7.96
N ARG A 85 -9.15 1.73 -6.90
CA ARG A 85 -8.84 2.28 -5.59
C ARG A 85 -7.49 3.00 -5.59
N ALA A 86 -6.48 2.41 -6.24
CA ALA A 86 -5.19 3.07 -6.40
C ALA A 86 -5.36 4.42 -7.12
N ILE A 87 -6.15 4.46 -8.19
CA ILE A 87 -6.48 5.70 -8.93
C ILE A 87 -7.18 6.73 -8.03
N SER A 88 -8.18 6.32 -7.23
CA SER A 88 -8.86 7.22 -6.29
C SER A 88 -7.87 7.85 -5.30
N LEU A 89 -6.98 7.03 -4.72
CA LEU A 89 -5.97 7.51 -3.77
C LEU A 89 -5.00 8.52 -4.40
N PHE A 90 -4.59 8.31 -5.65
CA PHE A 90 -3.77 9.29 -6.36
C PHE A 90 -4.53 10.59 -6.63
N ARG A 91 -5.81 10.52 -7.03
CA ARG A 91 -6.64 11.71 -7.22
C ARG A 91 -6.81 12.51 -5.93
N GLU A 92 -7.07 11.83 -4.81
CA GLU A 92 -7.15 12.45 -3.47
C GLU A 92 -5.82 13.14 -3.10
N GLN A 93 -4.69 12.49 -3.35
CA GLN A 93 -3.36 13.05 -3.11
C GLN A 93 -3.07 14.28 -3.98
N LEU A 94 -3.47 14.27 -5.25
CA LEU A 94 -3.32 15.42 -6.15
C LEU A 94 -4.18 16.61 -5.72
N LEU A 95 -5.38 16.35 -5.22
CA LEU A 95 -6.25 17.39 -4.65
C LEU A 95 -5.63 18.00 -3.38
N ALA A 96 -5.04 17.17 -2.51
CA ALA A 96 -4.40 17.63 -1.28
C ALA A 96 -3.05 18.32 -1.53
N HIS A 97 -2.31 17.90 -2.57
CA HIS A 97 -0.94 18.33 -2.83
C HIS A 97 -0.68 18.66 -4.31
N PRO A 98 -1.38 19.65 -4.90
CA PRO A 98 -1.34 19.93 -6.34
C PRO A 98 0.02 20.41 -6.86
N LYS A 99 0.96 20.78 -5.97
CA LYS A 99 2.30 21.25 -6.36
C LYS A 99 3.36 20.15 -6.36
N GLN A 100 3.04 18.94 -5.90
CA GLN A 100 4.02 17.85 -5.80
C GLN A 100 4.09 17.06 -7.11
N ARG A 101 5.10 17.39 -7.94
CA ARG A 101 5.33 16.74 -9.24
C ARG A 101 5.46 15.22 -9.16
N VAL A 102 6.06 14.70 -8.10
CA VAL A 102 6.23 13.25 -7.88
C VAL A 102 4.88 12.52 -7.90
N ILE A 103 3.81 13.11 -7.37
CA ILE A 103 2.48 12.47 -7.37
C ILE A 103 1.94 12.35 -8.80
N TYR A 104 2.14 13.38 -9.64
CA TYR A 104 1.74 13.34 -11.05
C TYR A 104 2.53 12.29 -11.84
N GLU A 105 3.86 12.26 -11.70
CA GLU A 105 4.70 11.27 -12.37
C GLU A 105 4.30 9.84 -12.01
N GLU A 106 4.02 9.62 -10.73
CA GLU A 106 3.59 8.33 -10.21
C GLU A 106 2.18 7.95 -10.65
N PHE A 107 1.27 8.91 -10.71
CA PHE A 107 -0.07 8.68 -11.20
C PHE A 107 -0.09 8.36 -12.69
N ILE A 108 0.67 9.09 -13.52
CA ILE A 108 0.82 8.82 -14.95
C ILE A 108 1.35 7.40 -15.17
N LYS A 109 2.41 6.99 -14.46
CA LYS A 109 2.94 5.61 -14.53
C LYS A 109 1.86 4.60 -14.20
N LEU A 110 1.08 4.82 -13.15
CA LEU A 110 0.00 3.93 -12.75
C LEU A 110 -1.11 3.85 -13.81
N LEU A 111 -1.53 4.97 -14.38
CA LEU A 111 -2.56 5.01 -15.42
C LEU A 111 -2.11 4.28 -16.69
N LEU A 112 -0.84 4.40 -17.07
CA LEU A 112 -0.26 3.65 -18.18
C LEU A 112 -0.25 2.14 -17.89
N LEU A 113 0.17 1.74 -16.69
CA LEU A 113 0.13 0.32 -16.26
C LEU A 113 -1.29 -0.24 -16.19
N ALA A 114 -2.28 0.60 -15.83
CA ALA A 114 -3.69 0.24 -15.80
C ALA A 114 -4.35 0.21 -17.19
N GLY A 115 -3.61 0.54 -18.27
CA GLY A 115 -4.15 0.67 -19.63
C GLY A 115 -5.08 1.89 -19.83
N LYS A 116 -5.17 2.79 -18.85
CA LYS A 116 -5.97 4.02 -18.91
C LYS A 116 -5.18 5.17 -19.53
N SER A 117 -4.52 4.92 -20.66
CA SER A 117 -3.64 5.90 -21.33
C SER A 117 -4.35 7.18 -21.76
N ASN A 118 -5.68 7.15 -21.92
CA ASN A 118 -6.47 8.34 -22.22
C ASN A 118 -6.54 9.33 -21.04
N GLU A 119 -6.44 8.85 -19.81
CA GLU A 119 -6.38 9.70 -18.60
C GLU A 119 -4.95 10.19 -18.30
N ALA A 120 -3.95 9.65 -19.00
CA ALA A 120 -2.53 9.94 -18.78
C ALA A 120 -1.95 11.02 -19.71
N LYS A 121 -2.79 11.64 -20.55
CA LYS A 121 -2.44 12.73 -21.48
C LYS A 121 -2.63 14.09 -20.82
#